data_AF-A0A9E1FAA7-F1
#
_entry.id   AF-A0A9E1FAA7-F1
#
_cell.length_a   1.000
_cell.length_b   1.000
_cell.length_c   1.000
_cell.angle_alpha   90.00
_cell.angle_beta   90.00
_cell.angle_gamma   90.00
#
_symmetry.space_group_name_H-M   'P 1'
#
loop_
_entity.id
_entity.type
_entity.pdbx_description
1 polymer ?
#
loop_
_entity_poly.entity_id
_entity_poly.type
_entity_poly.pdbx_seq_one_letter_code
_entity_poly.pdbx_strand_id
1 'polypeptide(L)'
;KQKIIEAVPEKIRKNFIPAHPMAGTEYSGPEAAFKSLYTGATVIVCDFAESAEKHVKRSVELFSHLGMKIIFMSAKEHDHHVGLISHLPHAIAFSLASGILKEEDKRHIVVLGGPTFKGMIRVAKSSPFMWSDIFKQNKNNVVEAINMFEKELNLCKDLIKDERWDELFDWMSEARAVREIL
;
A
#
# COMPACT_ATOMS: atom_id res chain seq x y z
N LYS A 1 -2.53 -9.11 -7.39
CA LYS A 1 -2.90 -9.05 -8.83
C LYS A 1 -2.61 -10.36 -9.53
N GLN A 2 -1.42 -10.96 -9.36
CA GLN A 2 -1.05 -12.22 -10.03
C GLN A 2 -2.10 -13.33 -9.81
N LYS A 3 -2.43 -13.62 -8.56
CA LYS A 3 -3.46 -14.64 -8.22
C LYS A 3 -4.83 -14.38 -8.85
N ILE A 4 -5.20 -13.11 -9.03
CA ILE A 4 -6.48 -12.75 -9.67
C ILE A 4 -6.42 -13.15 -11.15
N ILE A 5 -5.33 -12.83 -11.84
CA ILE A 5 -5.13 -13.14 -13.25
C ILE A 5 -5.02 -14.65 -13.48
N GLU A 6 -4.26 -15.36 -12.64
CA GLU A 6 -4.14 -16.81 -12.68
C GLU A 6 -5.48 -17.53 -12.49
N ALA A 7 -6.39 -16.94 -11.70
CA ALA A 7 -7.73 -17.49 -11.49
C ALA A 7 -8.71 -17.19 -12.65
N VAL A 8 -8.33 -16.35 -13.63
CA VAL A 8 -9.19 -16.05 -14.78
C VAL A 8 -9.18 -17.24 -15.75
N PRO A 9 -10.34 -17.84 -16.08
CA PRO A 9 -10.40 -18.91 -17.06
C PRO A 9 -9.86 -18.47 -18.42
N GLU A 10 -9.03 -19.32 -19.04
CA GLU A 10 -8.38 -19.04 -20.32
C GLU A 10 -9.38 -18.56 -21.40
N LYS A 11 -10.56 -19.20 -21.46
CA LYS A 11 -11.66 -18.84 -22.37
C LYS A 11 -12.13 -17.38 -22.31
N ILE A 12 -11.91 -16.69 -21.18
CA ILE A 12 -12.25 -15.28 -21.00
C ILE A 12 -11.04 -14.39 -20.73
N ARG A 13 -9.80 -14.90 -20.73
CA ARG A 13 -8.59 -14.11 -20.43
C ARG A 13 -8.45 -12.88 -21.32
N LYS A 14 -8.78 -13.03 -22.60
CA LYS A 14 -8.81 -11.93 -23.59
C LYS A 14 -9.87 -10.86 -23.29
N ASN A 15 -10.90 -11.17 -22.51
CA ASN A 15 -11.98 -10.24 -22.12
C ASN A 15 -11.74 -9.57 -20.77
N PHE A 16 -10.66 -9.90 -20.08
CA PHE A 16 -10.35 -9.39 -18.75
C PHE A 16 -9.28 -8.30 -18.83
N ILE A 17 -9.52 -7.15 -18.20
CA ILE A 17 -8.52 -6.08 -18.02
C ILE A 17 -8.14 -6.02 -16.53
N PRO A 18 -6.96 -6.52 -16.13
CA PRO A 18 -6.51 -6.41 -14.76
C PRO A 18 -6.08 -4.96 -14.47
N ALA A 19 -6.92 -4.20 -13.78
CA ALA A 19 -6.60 -2.81 -13.41
C ALA A 19 -6.65 -2.59 -11.89
N HIS A 20 -5.89 -1.62 -11.39
CA HIS A 20 -5.91 -1.17 -10.01
C HIS A 20 -5.84 0.36 -9.95
N PRO A 21 -6.99 1.04 -9.73
CA PRO A 21 -7.02 2.43 -9.33
C PRO A 21 -6.28 2.60 -7.99
N MET A 22 -5.17 3.33 -7.98
CA MET A 22 -4.48 3.77 -6.76
C MET A 22 -5.25 4.95 -6.15
N ALA A 23 -6.50 4.68 -5.78
CA ALA A 23 -7.45 5.62 -5.20
C ALA A 23 -8.19 4.93 -4.06
N GLY A 24 -8.62 5.70 -3.07
CA GLY A 24 -9.35 5.16 -1.93
C GLY A 24 -9.16 6.02 -0.68
N THR A 25 -9.99 5.74 0.32
CA THR A 25 -9.88 6.30 1.66
C THR A 25 -9.94 5.15 2.66
N GLU A 26 -9.74 5.44 3.93
CA GLU A 26 -9.94 4.47 5.02
C GLU A 26 -11.43 4.11 5.25
N TYR A 27 -12.36 4.79 4.59
CA TYR A 27 -13.80 4.58 4.74
C TYR A 27 -14.33 3.51 3.77
N SER A 28 -15.42 2.85 4.15
CA SER A 28 -16.02 1.74 3.41
C SER A 28 -17.53 1.93 3.22
N GLY A 29 -18.10 1.29 2.20
CA GLY A 29 -19.53 1.35 1.89
C GLY A 29 -19.89 2.39 0.82
N PRO A 30 -21.08 2.31 0.22
CA PRO A 30 -21.56 3.26 -0.79
C PRO A 30 -21.57 4.72 -0.32
N GLU A 31 -21.77 4.95 0.98
CA GLU A 31 -21.81 6.28 1.60
C GLU A 31 -20.44 6.98 1.59
N ALA A 32 -19.35 6.23 1.44
CA ALA A 32 -18.00 6.76 1.31
C ALA A 32 -17.67 7.21 -0.13
N ALA A 33 -18.60 7.06 -1.09
CA ALA A 33 -18.37 7.47 -2.47
C ALA A 33 -18.43 8.99 -2.63
N PHE A 34 -17.49 9.55 -3.40
CA PHE A 34 -17.47 10.96 -3.74
C PHE A 34 -17.00 11.18 -5.17
N LYS A 35 -17.48 12.26 -5.80
CA LYS A 35 -17.36 12.50 -7.25
C LYS A 35 -15.92 12.53 -7.77
N SER A 36 -14.99 13.06 -6.98
CA SER A 36 -13.60 13.29 -7.38
C SER A 36 -12.64 12.16 -7.01
N LEU A 37 -13.15 10.98 -6.59
CA LEU A 37 -12.32 9.87 -6.11
C LEU A 37 -11.19 9.47 -7.07
N TYR A 38 -11.46 9.48 -8.38
CA TYR A 38 -10.50 9.03 -9.39
C TYR A 38 -9.73 10.18 -10.06
N THR A 39 -10.16 11.42 -9.89
CA THR A 39 -9.57 12.56 -10.58
C THR A 39 -8.13 12.77 -10.12
N GLY A 40 -7.18 12.72 -11.05
CA GLY A 40 -5.74 12.84 -10.77
C GLY A 40 -5.09 11.59 -10.19
N ALA A 41 -5.86 10.55 -9.88
CA ALA A 41 -5.34 9.29 -9.35
C ALA A 41 -4.61 8.50 -10.45
N THR A 42 -3.67 7.67 -10.04
CA THR A 42 -3.01 6.71 -10.94
C THR A 42 -3.86 5.44 -11.06
N VAL A 43 -3.98 4.86 -12.25
CA VAL A 43 -4.47 3.50 -12.45
C VAL A 43 -3.36 2.65 -13.05
N ILE A 44 -3.14 1.48 -12.46
CA ILE A 44 -2.18 0.51 -12.98
C ILE A 44 -2.94 -0.55 -13.76
N VAL A 45 -2.61 -0.72 -15.05
CA VAL A 45 -3.15 -1.79 -15.91
C VAL A 45 -2.08 -2.86 -16.08
N CYS A 46 -2.36 -4.07 -15.63
CA CYS A 46 -1.41 -5.18 -15.62
C CYS A 46 -1.62 -6.12 -16.79
N ASP A 47 -0.52 -6.68 -17.33
CA ASP A 47 -0.51 -7.76 -18.31
C ASP A 47 -1.47 -7.52 -19.49
N PHE A 48 -1.49 -6.27 -19.98
CA PHE A 48 -2.45 -5.78 -20.98
C PHE A 48 -2.33 -6.49 -22.33
N ALA A 49 -1.13 -7.00 -22.65
CA ALA A 49 -0.85 -7.68 -23.91
C ALA A 49 -1.63 -9.00 -24.08
N GLU A 50 -2.09 -9.62 -22.99
CA GLU A 50 -2.92 -10.82 -23.02
C GLU A 50 -4.42 -10.51 -23.19
N SER A 51 -4.79 -9.23 -23.10
CA SER A 51 -6.16 -8.77 -23.27
C SER A 51 -6.42 -8.37 -24.72
N ALA A 52 -7.66 -8.55 -25.19
CA ALA A 52 -8.02 -8.14 -26.56
C ALA A 52 -7.92 -6.62 -26.71
N GLU A 53 -7.33 -6.18 -27.82
CA GLU A 53 -7.05 -4.77 -28.12
C GLU A 53 -8.27 -3.86 -27.93
N LYS A 54 -9.47 -4.32 -28.33
CA LYS A 54 -10.72 -3.58 -28.16
C LYS A 54 -11.02 -3.23 -26.70
N HIS A 55 -10.69 -4.12 -25.75
CA HIS A 55 -10.93 -3.91 -24.33
C HIS A 55 -9.84 -3.06 -23.70
N VAL A 56 -8.60 -3.20 -24.17
CA VAL A 56 -7.50 -2.32 -23.77
C VAL A 56 -7.82 -0.88 -24.15
N LYS A 57 -8.18 -0.61 -25.43
CA LYS A 57 -8.59 0.73 -25.90
C LYS A 57 -9.74 1.30 -25.09
N ARG A 58 -10.81 0.52 -24.90
CA ARG A 58 -11.97 0.93 -24.09
C ARG A 58 -11.57 1.27 -22.65
N SER A 59 -10.69 0.49 -22.03
CA SER A 59 -10.23 0.75 -20.66
C SER A 59 -9.40 2.04 -20.58
N VAL A 60 -8.53 2.29 -21.56
CA VAL A 60 -7.73 3.51 -21.63
C VAL A 60 -8.61 4.74 -21.80
N GLU A 61 -9.59 4.67 -22.69
CA GLU A 61 -10.59 5.72 -22.87
C GLU A 61 -11.33 5.97 -21.55
N LEU A 62 -11.89 4.93 -20.92
CA LEU A 62 -12.63 5.05 -19.67
C LEU A 62 -11.79 5.72 -18.57
N PHE A 63 -10.58 5.24 -18.31
CA PHE A 63 -9.73 5.79 -17.25
C PHE A 63 -9.29 7.22 -17.56
N SER A 64 -9.05 7.56 -18.82
CA SER A 64 -8.74 8.93 -19.25
C SER A 64 -9.91 9.87 -19.02
N HIS A 65 -11.15 9.46 -19.31
CA HIS A 65 -12.35 10.27 -19.04
C HIS A 65 -12.60 10.47 -17.55
N LEU A 66 -12.16 9.54 -16.69
CA LEU A 66 -12.18 9.68 -15.24
C LEU A 66 -11.07 10.62 -14.71
N GLY A 67 -10.18 11.10 -15.59
CA GLY A 67 -9.07 11.98 -15.24
C GLY A 67 -7.91 11.24 -14.58
N MET A 68 -7.75 9.94 -14.83
CA MET A 68 -6.71 9.12 -14.22
C MET A 68 -5.41 9.12 -15.05
N LYS A 69 -4.27 8.99 -14.37
CA LYS A 69 -2.97 8.74 -15.00
C LYS A 69 -2.78 7.23 -15.17
N ILE A 70 -2.59 6.76 -16.41
CA ILE A 70 -2.50 5.32 -16.69
C ILE A 70 -1.04 4.88 -16.70
N ILE A 71 -0.74 3.82 -15.96
CA ILE A 71 0.56 3.15 -15.96
C ILE A 71 0.36 1.68 -16.35
N PHE A 72 1.25 1.15 -17.18
CA PHE A 72 1.28 -0.27 -17.54
C PHE A 72 2.49 -0.95 -16.89
N MET A 73 2.29 -2.14 -16.34
CA MET A 73 3.36 -2.99 -15.81
C MET A 73 2.91 -4.45 -15.77
N SER A 74 3.79 -5.39 -15.39
CA SER A 74 3.34 -6.76 -15.14
C SER A 74 2.60 -6.88 -13.80
N ALA A 75 1.75 -7.90 -13.64
CA ALA A 75 1.11 -8.16 -12.34
C ALA A 75 2.13 -8.49 -11.23
N LYS A 76 3.29 -9.04 -11.60
CA LYS A 76 4.39 -9.32 -10.68
C LYS A 76 4.97 -8.03 -10.11
N GLU A 77 5.33 -7.10 -10.99
CA GLU A 77 5.86 -5.79 -10.59
C GLU A 77 4.84 -5.02 -9.77
N HIS A 78 3.57 -5.01 -10.19
CA HIS A 78 2.49 -4.41 -9.42
C HIS A 78 2.47 -4.94 -7.98
N ASP A 79 2.40 -6.27 -7.81
CA ASP A 79 2.27 -6.90 -6.50
C ASP A 79 3.51 -6.65 -5.61
N HIS A 80 4.70 -6.61 -6.21
CA HIS A 80 5.93 -6.22 -5.52
C HIS A 80 5.86 -4.76 -5.03
N HIS A 81 5.59 -3.81 -5.94
CA HIS A 81 5.55 -2.39 -5.61
C HIS A 81 4.49 -2.07 -4.57
N VAL A 82 3.24 -2.52 -4.75
CA VAL A 82 2.18 -2.26 -3.76
C VAL A 82 2.43 -2.98 -2.43
N GLY A 83 3.18 -4.09 -2.44
CA GLY A 83 3.67 -4.75 -1.23
C GLY A 83 4.49 -3.79 -0.37
N LEU A 84 5.42 -3.06 -0.99
CA LEU A 84 6.30 -2.09 -0.33
C LEU A 84 5.59 -0.78 0.01
N ILE A 85 4.93 -0.15 -0.95
CA ILE A 85 4.45 1.23 -0.80
C ILE A 85 3.05 1.35 -0.18
N SER A 86 2.31 0.23 -0.07
CA SER A 86 0.94 0.23 0.45
C SER A 86 0.74 -0.82 1.55
N HIS A 87 1.04 -2.10 1.28
CA HIS A 87 0.71 -3.16 2.22
C HIS A 87 1.59 -3.14 3.48
N LEU A 88 2.89 -2.94 3.31
CA LEU A 88 3.83 -2.80 4.43
C LEU A 88 3.44 -1.63 5.37
N PRO A 89 3.16 -0.39 4.90
CA PRO A 89 2.65 0.67 5.75
C PRO A 89 1.41 0.29 6.56
N HIS A 90 0.46 -0.46 5.98
CA HIS A 90 -0.70 -0.95 6.72
C HIS A 90 -0.32 -1.97 7.78
N ALA A 91 0.56 -2.92 7.47
CA ALA A 91 1.05 -3.90 8.44
C ALA A 91 1.75 -3.21 9.63
N ILE A 92 2.61 -2.22 9.36
CA ILE A 92 3.27 -1.42 10.40
C ILE A 92 2.24 -0.68 11.25
N ALA A 93 1.24 -0.04 10.63
CA ALA A 93 0.20 0.69 11.36
C ALA A 93 -0.62 -0.22 12.28
N PHE A 94 -1.02 -1.41 11.81
CA PHE A 94 -1.71 -2.40 12.64
C PHE A 94 -0.82 -2.91 13.79
N SER A 95 0.44 -3.20 13.51
CA SER A 95 1.41 -3.65 14.53
C SER A 95 1.66 -2.58 15.59
N LEU A 96 1.84 -1.32 15.19
CA LEU A 96 2.03 -0.18 16.08
C LEU A 96 0.80 0.02 16.98
N ALA A 97 -0.39 0.04 16.39
CA ALA A 97 -1.64 0.17 17.16
C ALA A 97 -1.83 -0.99 18.14
N SER A 98 -1.56 -2.23 17.70
CA SER A 98 -1.65 -3.43 18.53
C SER A 98 -0.66 -3.42 19.70
N GLY A 99 0.58 -3.01 19.47
CA GLY A 99 1.60 -2.90 20.52
C GLY A 99 1.24 -1.86 21.57
N ILE A 100 0.88 -0.64 21.14
CA ILE A 100 0.53 0.44 22.06
C ILE A 100 -0.72 0.11 22.89
N LEU A 101 -1.73 -0.51 22.29
CA LEU A 101 -2.94 -0.94 23.03
C LEU A 101 -2.67 -1.98 24.12
N LYS A 102 -1.54 -2.70 24.06
CA LYS A 102 -1.14 -3.70 25.07
C LYS A 102 -0.29 -3.11 26.18
N GLU A 103 0.52 -2.10 25.88
CA GLU A 103 1.47 -1.49 26.82
C GLU A 103 0.90 -0.26 27.55
N GLU A 104 -0.02 0.50 26.93
CA GLU A 104 -0.48 1.80 27.45
C GLU A 104 -1.95 1.82 27.88
N ASP A 105 -2.28 2.62 28.92
CA ASP A 105 -3.67 2.91 29.29
C ASP A 105 -4.34 3.70 28.15
N LYS A 106 -5.52 3.25 27.73
CA LYS A 106 -6.33 3.89 26.68
C LYS A 106 -6.54 5.39 26.92
N ARG A 107 -6.61 5.83 28.18
CA ARG A 107 -6.73 7.25 28.54
C ARG A 107 -5.48 8.03 28.17
N HIS A 108 -4.29 7.48 28.39
CA HIS A 108 -3.03 8.10 27.98
C HIS A 108 -2.89 8.14 26.46
N ILE A 109 -3.32 7.10 25.74
CA ILE A 109 -3.33 7.09 24.27
C ILE A 109 -4.18 8.26 23.73
N VAL A 110 -5.34 8.52 24.34
CA VAL A 110 -6.23 9.63 23.92
C VAL A 110 -5.62 10.99 24.24
N VAL A 111 -5.02 11.14 25.43
CA VAL A 111 -4.50 12.44 25.91
C VAL A 111 -3.15 12.79 25.28
N LEU A 112 -2.24 11.81 25.14
CA LEU A 112 -0.88 11.99 24.64
C LEU A 112 -0.75 11.69 23.14
N GLY A 113 -1.77 11.10 22.52
CA GLY A 113 -1.81 10.78 21.10
C GLY A 113 -1.77 12.04 20.22
N GLY A 114 -0.55 12.50 19.94
CA GLY A 114 -0.29 13.65 19.08
C GLY A 114 -0.56 13.39 17.59
N PRO A 115 -0.40 14.43 16.74
CA PRO A 115 -0.63 14.35 15.29
C PRO A 115 0.18 13.24 14.61
N THR A 116 1.44 13.04 15.01
CA THR A 116 2.31 11.99 14.46
C THR A 116 1.73 10.59 14.66
N PHE A 117 1.33 10.28 15.89
CA PHE A 117 0.72 8.98 16.20
C PHE A 117 -0.56 8.78 15.40
N LYS A 118 -1.47 9.77 15.43
CA LYS A 118 -2.73 9.73 14.67
C LYS A 118 -2.51 9.55 13.16
N GLY A 119 -1.47 10.15 12.60
CA GLY A 119 -1.08 9.98 11.20
C GLY A 119 -0.62 8.55 10.89
N MET A 120 0.27 8.00 11.72
CA MET A 120 0.81 6.65 11.56
C MET A 120 -0.28 5.56 11.69
N ILE A 121 -1.21 5.71 12.63
CA ILE A 121 -2.30 4.74 12.84
C ILE A 121 -3.56 5.06 12.03
N ARG A 122 -3.59 6.11 11.20
CA ARG A 122 -4.77 6.46 10.40
C ARG A 122 -5.26 5.27 9.60
N VAL A 123 -4.33 4.58 8.92
CA VAL A 123 -4.64 3.45 8.06
C VAL A 123 -4.94 2.15 8.83
N ALA A 124 -4.63 2.10 10.14
CA ALA A 124 -5.04 1.00 11.01
C ALA A 124 -6.56 0.97 11.29
N LYS A 125 -7.30 2.01 10.88
CA LYS A 125 -8.78 2.02 10.88
C LYS A 125 -9.40 1.23 9.74
N SER A 126 -8.58 0.78 8.78
CA SER A 126 -9.06 0.08 7.60
C SER A 126 -9.72 -1.26 7.94
N SER A 127 -10.64 -1.70 7.08
CA SER A 127 -11.40 -2.93 7.29
C SER A 127 -10.49 -4.17 7.45
N PRO A 128 -10.59 -4.93 8.57
CA PRO A 128 -9.79 -6.14 8.78
C PRO A 128 -10.15 -7.24 7.78
N PHE A 129 -11.42 -7.30 7.33
CA PHE A 129 -11.84 -8.25 6.30
C PHE A 129 -11.05 -8.03 5.01
N MET A 130 -11.07 -6.79 4.49
CA MET A 130 -10.38 -6.41 3.26
C MET A 130 -8.87 -6.63 3.37
N TRP A 131 -8.23 -6.15 4.45
CA TRP A 131 -6.79 -6.25 4.60
C TRP A 131 -6.30 -7.67 4.86
N SER A 132 -7.09 -8.51 5.52
CA SER A 132 -6.76 -9.93 5.65
C SER A 132 -6.68 -10.62 4.29
N ASP A 133 -7.58 -10.29 3.36
CA ASP A 133 -7.57 -10.86 2.02
C ASP A 133 -6.46 -10.29 1.14
N ILE A 134 -6.16 -9.00 1.27
CA ILE A 134 -5.00 -8.37 0.61
C ILE A 134 -3.70 -9.08 1.05
N PHE A 135 -3.50 -9.28 2.35
CA PHE A 135 -2.33 -9.98 2.86
C PHE A 135 -2.28 -11.45 2.43
N LYS A 136 -3.40 -12.18 2.43
CA LYS A 136 -3.44 -13.57 1.90
C LYS A 136 -3.08 -13.62 0.41
N GLN A 137 -3.58 -12.68 -0.38
CA GLN A 137 -3.37 -12.66 -1.82
C GLN A 137 -1.93 -12.27 -2.17
N ASN A 138 -1.35 -11.30 -1.47
CA ASN A 138 0.02 -10.81 -1.73
C ASN A 138 1.05 -11.29 -0.69
N LYS A 139 0.82 -12.46 -0.08
CA LYS A 139 1.56 -12.96 1.11
C LYS A 139 3.08 -12.84 1.00
N ASN A 140 3.65 -13.34 -0.10
CA ASN A 140 5.10 -13.44 -0.22
C ASN A 140 5.76 -12.05 -0.27
N ASN A 141 5.25 -11.14 -1.12
CA ASN A 141 5.76 -9.77 -1.20
C ASN A 141 5.58 -9.02 0.13
N VAL A 142 4.47 -9.24 0.84
CA VAL A 142 4.22 -8.61 2.16
C VAL A 142 5.21 -9.10 3.20
N VAL A 143 5.47 -10.41 3.27
CA VAL A 143 6.47 -10.98 4.20
C VAL A 143 7.87 -10.47 3.87
N GLU A 144 8.25 -10.43 2.60
CA GLU A 144 9.55 -9.89 2.18
C GLU A 144 9.68 -8.40 2.54
N ALA A 145 8.63 -7.60 2.33
CA ALA A 145 8.61 -6.20 2.72
C ALA A 145 8.73 -6.01 4.24
N ILE A 146 8.04 -6.86 5.03
CA ILE A 146 8.17 -6.86 6.50
C ILE A 146 9.59 -7.21 6.91
N ASN A 147 10.20 -8.26 6.34
CA ASN A 147 11.58 -8.64 6.66
C ASN A 147 12.58 -7.52 6.34
N MET A 148 12.36 -6.78 5.24
CA MET A 148 13.16 -5.60 4.90
C MET A 148 12.99 -4.51 5.97
N PHE A 149 11.75 -4.19 6.35
CA PHE A 149 11.49 -3.19 7.39
C PHE A 149 12.05 -3.59 8.76
N GLU A 150 11.95 -4.87 9.14
CA GLU A 150 12.52 -5.38 10.39
C GLU A 150 14.04 -5.18 10.44
N LYS A 151 14.76 -5.33 9.31
CA LYS A 151 16.19 -5.05 9.25
C LYS A 151 16.49 -3.58 9.54
N GLU A 152 15.79 -2.66 8.87
CA GLU A 152 15.95 -1.22 9.10
C GLU A 152 15.59 -0.80 10.52
N LEU A 153 14.49 -1.34 11.06
CA LEU A 153 14.08 -1.04 12.43
C LEU A 153 15.07 -1.60 13.47
N ASN A 154 15.60 -2.81 13.23
CA ASN A 154 16.63 -3.38 14.11
C ASN A 154 17.93 -2.59 14.04
N LEU A 155 18.36 -2.14 12.85
CA LEU A 155 19.53 -1.27 12.71
C LEU A 155 19.34 0.01 13.53
N CYS A 156 18.21 0.71 13.38
CA CYS A 156 17.90 1.91 14.17
C CYS A 156 17.95 1.64 15.68
N LYS A 157 17.33 0.52 16.12
CA LYS A 157 17.36 0.09 17.53
C LYS A 157 18.79 -0.16 18.03
N ASP A 158 19.61 -0.84 17.24
CA ASP A 158 20.98 -1.19 17.63
C ASP A 158 21.87 0.06 17.67
N LEU A 159 21.73 0.99 16.71
CA LEU A 159 22.41 2.29 16.73
C LEU A 159 22.09 3.10 17.98
N ILE A 160 20.82 3.12 18.41
CA ILE A 160 20.40 3.80 19.65
C ILE A 160 20.97 3.09 20.89
N LYS A 161 20.84 1.76 20.94
CA LYS A 161 21.27 0.94 22.09
C LYS A 161 22.77 1.03 22.33
N ASP A 162 23.55 1.09 21.25
CA ASP A 162 25.00 1.16 21.30
C ASP A 162 25.52 2.63 21.29
N GLU A 163 24.62 3.60 21.43
CA GLU A 163 24.93 5.05 21.48
C GLU A 163 25.72 5.59 20.27
N ARG A 164 25.49 5.01 19.08
CA ARG A 164 26.16 5.37 17.81
C ARG A 164 25.46 6.56 17.13
N TRP A 165 25.50 7.72 17.78
CA TRP A 165 24.69 8.89 17.40
C TRP A 165 25.01 9.49 16.02
N ASP A 166 26.29 9.54 15.64
CA ASP A 166 26.69 10.08 14.32
C ASP A 166 26.15 9.20 13.19
N GLU A 167 26.24 7.87 13.35
CA GLU A 167 25.71 6.92 12.37
C GLU A 167 24.18 6.92 12.32
N LEU A 168 23.52 7.12 13.46
CA LEU A 168 22.08 7.33 13.50
C LEU A 168 21.69 8.59 12.72
N PHE A 169 22.45 9.68 12.87
CA PHE A 169 22.25 10.93 12.13
C PHE A 169 22.41 10.72 10.62
N ASP A 170 23.44 10.01 10.19
CA ASP A 170 23.68 9.72 8.78
C ASP A 170 22.57 8.85 8.19
N TRP A 171 22.19 7.76 8.87
CA TRP A 171 21.07 6.90 8.45
C TRP A 171 19.74 7.67 8.33
N MET A 172 19.42 8.55 9.29
CA MET A 172 18.24 9.41 9.21
C MET A 172 18.34 10.42 8.05
N SER A 173 19.54 10.93 7.77
CA SER A 173 19.78 11.89 6.69
C SER A 173 19.59 11.26 5.31
N GLU A 174 20.08 10.03 5.14
CA GLU A 174 19.81 9.22 3.93
C GLU A 174 18.31 8.96 3.77
N ALA A 175 17.62 8.56 4.85
CA ALA A 175 16.17 8.34 4.81
C ALA A 175 15.38 9.61 4.43
N ARG A 176 15.90 10.80 4.76
CA ARG A 176 15.26 12.08 4.38
C ARG A 176 15.30 12.38 2.89
N ALA A 177 16.16 11.72 2.11
CA ALA A 177 16.18 11.85 0.65
C ALA A 177 14.83 11.47 0.01
N VAL A 178 13.98 10.71 0.71
CA VAL A 178 12.59 10.45 0.28
C VAL A 178 11.79 11.73 0.00
N ARG A 179 12.13 12.85 0.67
CA ARG A 179 11.49 14.17 0.43
C ARG A 179 11.82 14.78 -0.93
N GLU A 180 12.90 14.37 -1.57
CA GLU A 180 13.25 14.84 -2.91
C GLU A 180 12.50 14.06 -4.00
N ILE A 181 11.97 12.89 -3.63
CA ILE A 181 11.24 11.98 -4.51
C ILE A 181 9.72 12.28 -4.48
N LEU A 182 9.19 12.71 -3.34
CA LEU A 182 7.77 13.00 -3.09
C LEU A 182 7.45 14.49 -3.21
#